data_AF-G7EF42-F1
#
_entry.id   AF-G7EF42-F1
#
_cell.length_a   1.000
_cell.length_b   1.000
_cell.length_c   1.000
_cell.angle_alpha   90.00
_cell.angle_beta   90.00
_cell.angle_gamma   90.00
#
_symmetry.space_group_name_H-M   'P 1'
#
loop_
_entity.id
_entity.type
_entity.pdbx_description
1 polymer ?
#
loop_
_entity_poly.entity_id
_entity_poly.type
_entity_poly.pdbx_seq_one_letter_code
_entity_poly.pdbx_strand_id
1 'polypeptide(L)' 'MMQDINVLVMDEPTNHMDMEAIEALNNALKDFEGTLIFVSHDREFVSSLATRIIDIKDKK' A
#
# COMPACT_ATOMS: atom_id res chain seq x y z
N MET A 1 -1.30 -19.16 -15.20
CA MET A 1 -2.24 -18.04 -15.44
C MET A 1 -2.25 -17.21 -14.18
N MET A 2 -1.98 -15.91 -14.26
CA MET A 2 -2.15 -15.03 -13.10
C MET A 2 -3.64 -15.07 -12.74
N GLN A 3 -3.95 -15.39 -11.49
CA GLN A 3 -5.33 -15.37 -11.01
C GLN A 3 -5.84 -13.92 -11.03
N ASP A 4 -7.13 -13.74 -11.30
CA ASP A 4 -7.80 -12.46 -11.09
C ASP A 4 -7.79 -12.16 -9.58
N ILE A 5 -6.81 -11.36 -9.15
CA ILE A 5 -6.63 -10.96 -7.75
C ILE A 5 -7.47 -9.70 -7.53
N ASN A 6 -8.54 -9.83 -6.75
CA ASN A 6 -9.45 -8.72 -6.47
C ASN A 6 -9.03 -7.93 -5.23
N VAL A 7 -8.15 -8.48 -4.39
CA VAL A 7 -7.68 -7.89 -3.15
C VAL A 7 -6.19 -8.13 -2.96
N LEU A 8 -5.43 -7.07 -2.70
CA LEU A 8 -4.01 -7.12 -2.39
C LEU A 8 -3.79 -6.66 -0.94
N VAL A 9 -3.06 -7.45 -0.16
CA VAL A 9 -2.73 -7.15 1.24
C VAL A 9 -1.21 -7.05 1.37
N MET A 10 -0.70 -5.95 1.93
CA MET A 10 0.73 -5.71 2.08
C MET A 10 1.10 -5.22 3.48
N ASP A 11 2.19 -5.75 4.04
CA ASP A 11 2.75 -5.33 5.32
C ASP A 11 4.09 -4.64 5.08
N GLU A 12 4.19 -3.36 5.46
CA GLU A 12 5.33 -2.47 5.23
C GLU A 12 5.97 -2.56 3.82
N PRO A 13 5.22 -2.31 2.75
CA PRO A 13 5.68 -2.55 1.38
C PRO A 13 6.81 -1.63 0.93
N THR A 14 7.11 -0.54 1.65
CA THR A 14 8.17 0.42 1.32
C THR A 14 9.48 0.14 2.05
N ASN A 15 9.53 -0.87 2.93
CA ASN A 15 10.71 -1.13 3.75
C ASN A 15 11.89 -1.64 2.91
N HIS A 16 13.11 -1.20 3.26
CA HIS A 16 14.36 -1.53 2.56
C HIS A 16 14.40 -1.16 1.06
N MET A 17 13.43 -0.39 0.57
CA MET A 17 13.39 0.10 -0.82
C MET A 17 14.08 1.46 -0.94
N ASP A 18 14.70 1.69 -2.09
CA ASP A 18 15.10 3.04 -2.49
C ASP A 18 13.91 3.86 -2.98
N MET A 19 14.13 5.16 -3.17
CA MET A 19 13.08 6.10 -3.56
C MET A 19 12.48 5.79 -4.93
N GLU A 20 13.30 5.40 -5.91
CA GLU A 20 12.86 5.07 -7.27
C GLU A 20 11.94 3.85 -7.27
N ALA A 21 12.28 2.83 -6.49
CA ALA A 21 11.48 1.63 -6.36
C ALA A 21 10.15 1.90 -5.62
N ILE A 22 10.14 2.79 -4.61
CA ILE A 22 8.92 3.23 -3.93
C ILE A 22 7.99 3.95 -4.91
N GLU A 23 8.52 4.85 -5.74
CA GLU A 23 7.73 5.57 -6.75
C GLU A 23 7.14 4.61 -7.79
N ALA A 24 7.95 3.66 -8.29
CA ALA A 24 7.49 2.64 -9.23
C ALA A 24 6.35 1.80 -8.63
N LEU A 25 6.51 1.36 -7.37
CA LEU A 25 5.49 0.62 -6.65
C LEU A 25 4.21 1.43 -6.47
N ASN A 26 4.33 2.70 -6.07
CA ASN A 26 3.20 3.59 -5.88
C ASN A 26 2.40 3.79 -7.17
N ASN A 27 3.08 3.99 -8.30
CA ASN A 27 2.42 4.10 -9.60
C ASN A 27 1.71 2.80 -10.00
N ALA A 28 2.35 1.64 -9.81
CA ALA A 28 1.72 0.35 -10.09
C ALA A 28 0.46 0.10 -9.23
N LEU A 29 0.50 0.51 -7.96
CA LEU A 29 -0.63 0.34 -7.03
C LEU A 29 -1.78 1.31 -7.28
N LYS A 30 -1.53 2.50 -7.85
CA LYS A 30 -2.60 3.43 -8.28
C LYS A 30 -3.44 2.86 -9.42
N ASP A 31 -2.82 2.11 -10.32
CA ASP A 31 -3.47 1.52 -11.48
C ASP A 31 -4.08 0.13 -11.17
N PHE A 32 -3.96 -0.35 -9.94
CA PHE A 32 -4.55 -1.63 -9.53
C PHE A 32 -6.08 -1.53 -9.42
N GLU A 33 -6.80 -2.26 -10.27
CA GLU A 33 -8.27 -2.24 -10.33
C GLU A 33 -8.97 -2.99 -9.16
N GLY A 34 -8.21 -3.51 -8.19
CA GLY A 34 -8.73 -4.23 -7.02
C GLY A 34 -8.72 -3.41 -5.72
N THR A 35 -9.05 -4.06 -4.62
CA THR A 35 -8.96 -3.45 -3.27
C THR A 35 -7.55 -3.60 -2.71
N LEU A 36 -6.95 -2.50 -2.30
CA LEU A 36 -5.66 -2.50 -1.63
C LEU A 36 -5.82 -2.30 -0.12
N ILE A 37 -5.25 -3.20 0.68
CA ILE A 37 -5.11 -3.06 2.13
C ILE A 37 -3.61 -3.08 2.44
N PHE A 38 -3.11 -2.04 3.11
CA PHE A 38 -1.69 -1.99 3.43
C PHE A 38 -1.44 -1.35 4.79
N VAL A 39 -0.32 -1.74 5.39
CA VAL A 39 0.25 -1.13 6.59
C VAL A 39 1.53 -0.42 6.18
N SER A 40 1.69 0.84 6.56
CA SER A 40 2.93 1.58 6.31
C SER A 40 3.12 2.68 7.34
N HIS A 41 4.38 2.92 7.70
CA HIS A 41 4.80 4.07 8.49
C HIS A 41 5.17 5.29 7.63
N ASP A 42 5.20 5.13 6.30
CA ASP A 42 5.49 6.21 5.35
C ASP A 42 4.25 7.06 5.06
N ARG A 43 4.32 8.34 5.44
CA ARG A 43 3.21 9.28 5.29
C ARG A 43 2.94 9.69 3.85
N GLU A 44 3.96 9.76 2.99
CA GLU A 44 3.78 10.07 1.57
C GLU A 44 3.13 8.91 0.85
N PHE A 45 3.57 7.69 1.13
CA PHE A 45 2.95 6.48 0.60
C PHE A 45 1.48 6.33 1.04
N VAL A 46 1.19 6.54 2.33
CA VAL A 46 -0.19 6.52 2.84
C VAL A 46 -1.04 7.62 2.20
N SER A 47 -0.56 8.86 2.13
CA SER A 47 -1.36 9.97 1.59
C SER A 47 -1.62 9.89 0.08
N SER A 48 -0.76 9.19 -0.66
CA SER A 48 -0.89 9.03 -2.12
C SER A 48 -1.79 7.86 -2.53
N LEU A 49 -1.91 6.81 -1.72
CA LEU A 49 -2.67 5.59 -2.05
C LEU A 49 -3.92 5.38 -1.19
N ALA A 50 -3.92 5.80 0.08
CA ALA A 50 -5.00 5.46 0.99
C ALA A 50 -6.26 6.28 0.69
N THR A 51 -7.33 5.60 0.31
CA THR A 51 -8.68 6.20 0.21
C THR A 51 -9.39 6.25 1.57
N ARG A 52 -8.95 5.41 2.51
CA ARG A 52 -9.42 5.36 3.89
C ARG A 52 -8.26 5.01 4.81
N ILE A 53 -8.14 5.73 5.92
CA ILE A 53 -7.15 5.45 6.95
C ILE A 53 -7.86 4.85 8.16
N ILE A 54 -7.37 3.71 8.61
CA ILE A 54 -7.79 3.09 9.88
C ILE A 54 -6.65 3.33 10.86
N ASP A 55 -6.90 4.20 11.83
CA ASP A 55 -5.95 4.48 12.91
C ASP A 55 -6.23 3.54 14.08
N ILE A 56 -5.28 2.64 14.35
CA ILE A 56 -5.37 1.70 15.46
C ILE A 56 -4.64 2.33 16.66
N LYS A 57 -5.40 3.03 17.51
CA LYS A 57 -4.91 3.50 18.81
C LYS A 57 -5.22 2.44 19.87
N ASP A 58 -4.17 2.01 20.56
CA ASP A 58 -4.17 1.01 21.64
C ASP A 58 -5.18 1.36 22.77
N LYS A 59 -5.83 0.47 23.54
CA LYS A 59 -5.49 -0.91 23.99
C LYS A 59 -6.72 -1.78 24.23
N LYS A 60 -6.87 -2.87 23.47
CA LYS A 60 -7.29 -4.20 23.95
C LYS A 60 -7.00 -5.26 22.90
#